data_AF-A0A1I7ZGI7-F1
#
_entry.id   AF-A0A1I7ZGI7-F1
#
_cell.length_a   1.000
_cell.length_b   1.000
_cell.length_c   1.000
_cell.angle_alpha   90.00
_cell.angle_beta   90.00
_cell.angle_gamma   90.00
#
_symmetry.space_group_name_H-M   'P 1'
#
loop_
_entity.id
_entity.type
_entity.pdbx_description
1 polymer ?
#
loop_
_entity_poly.entity_id
_entity_poly.type
_entity_poly.pdbx_seq_one_letter_code
_entity_poly.pdbx_strand_id
1 'polypeptide(L)'
;MNRIPVNSKQYVVPIVISSFLSFALVYIGVPGLNPTVASSRLQGCSGLTTQWFLFTYWLCPAVGWMAAAHLDRRSKAKPSKKKK
;
A
#
# COMPACT_ATOMS: atom_id res chain seq x y z
N MET A 1 -11.02 8.41 -21.65
CA MET A 1 -11.03 8.00 -20.23
C MET A 1 -11.73 9.07 -19.39
N ASN A 2 -12.84 8.65 -18.78
CA ASN A 2 -13.85 9.32 -17.96
C ASN A 2 -13.47 10.63 -17.22
N ARG A 3 -14.27 11.69 -17.45
CA ARG A 3 -14.37 12.89 -16.60
C ARG A 3 -15.09 12.55 -15.29
N ILE A 4 -14.36 11.95 -14.35
CA ILE A 4 -14.84 11.88 -12.96
C ILE A 4 -14.64 13.28 -12.36
N PRO A 5 -15.68 13.94 -11.82
CA PRO A 5 -15.56 15.28 -11.25
C PRO A 5 -14.51 15.29 -10.12
N VAL A 6 -13.68 16.33 -10.09
CA VAL A 6 -12.52 16.46 -9.16
C VAL A 6 -12.92 16.20 -7.71
N ASN A 7 -14.09 16.67 -7.31
CA ASN A 7 -14.60 16.50 -5.94
C ASN A 7 -14.90 15.04 -5.59
N SER A 8 -15.37 14.22 -6.53
CA SER A 8 -15.68 12.82 -6.26
C SER A 8 -14.43 11.94 -6.17
N LYS A 9 -13.31 12.33 -6.81
CA LYS A 9 -12.05 11.57 -6.69
C LYS A 9 -11.54 11.50 -5.26
N GLN A 10 -11.74 12.57 -4.48
CA GLN A 10 -11.31 12.63 -3.08
C GLN A 10 -12.06 11.64 -2.18
N TYR A 11 -13.31 11.29 -2.54
CA TYR A 11 -14.09 10.28 -1.80
C TYR A 11 -13.83 8.85 -2.27
N VAL A 12 -13.46 8.66 -3.54
CA VAL A 12 -13.15 7.32 -4.08
C VAL A 12 -11.86 6.76 -3.50
N VAL A 13 -10.83 7.59 -3.32
CA VAL A 13 -9.53 7.16 -2.77
C VAL A 13 -9.64 6.46 -1.40
N PRO A 14 -10.27 7.04 -0.36
CA PRO A 14 -10.38 6.39 0.94
C PRO A 14 -11.22 5.12 0.89
N ILE A 15 -12.28 5.08 0.07
CA ILE A 15 -13.13 3.88 -0.10
C ILE A 15 -12.32 2.73 -0.73
N VAL A 16 -11.52 3.02 -1.74
CA VAL A 16 -10.70 2.01 -2.41
C VAL A 16 -9.60 1.52 -1.47
N ILE A 17 -8.88 2.43 -0.80
CA ILE A 17 -7.82 2.07 0.14
C ILE A 17 -8.39 1.25 1.31
N SER A 18 -9.53 1.65 1.89
CA SER A 18 -10.15 0.91 3.00
C SER A 18 -10.63 -0.47 2.57
N SER A 19 -11.19 -0.61 1.36
CA SER A 19 -11.64 -1.91 0.83
C SER A 19 -10.46 -2.87 0.65
N PHE A 20 -9.35 -2.41 0.08
CA PHE A 20 -8.13 -3.22 -0.06
C PHE A 20 -7.52 -3.55 1.30
N LEU A 21 -7.53 -2.61 2.25
CA LEU A 21 -7.01 -2.83 3.60
C LEU A 21 -7.84 -3.88 4.35
N SER A 22 -9.18 -3.78 4.28
CA SER A 22 -10.10 -4.75 4.88
C SER A 22 -9.95 -6.13 4.27
N PHE A 23 -9.81 -6.22 2.95
CA PHE A 23 -9.53 -7.49 2.27
C PHE A 23 -8.21 -8.10 2.76
N ALA A 24 -7.15 -7.30 2.82
CA ALA A 24 -5.86 -7.77 3.29
C ALA A 24 -5.89 -8.23 4.75
N LEU A 25 -6.61 -7.51 5.63
CA LEU A 25 -6.85 -7.90 7.02
C LEU A 25 -7.50 -9.28 7.14
N VAL A 26 -8.50 -9.58 6.30
CA VAL A 26 -9.28 -10.83 6.38
C VAL A 26 -8.50 -12.02 5.82
N TYR A 27 -7.80 -11.85 4.69
CA TYR A 27 -7.19 -12.98 3.98
C TYR A 27 -5.68 -13.14 4.19
N ILE A 28 -4.96 -12.06 4.46
CA ILE A 28 -3.49 -12.07 4.66
C ILE A 28 -3.13 -11.92 6.15
N GLY A 29 -4.04 -11.45 7.00
CA GLY A 29 -3.77 -11.10 8.40
C GLY A 29 -3.40 -9.62 8.53
N VAL A 30 -2.69 -9.20 9.59
CA VAL A 30 -2.37 -7.77 9.83
C VAL A 30 -1.58 -7.21 8.63
N PRO A 31 -2.19 -6.45 7.71
CA PRO A 31 -1.45 -5.95 6.58
C PRO A 31 -0.54 -4.86 7.11
N GLY A 32 0.76 -5.07 6.96
CA GLY A 32 1.80 -4.11 7.32
C GLY A 32 1.79 -2.87 6.41
N LEU A 33 0.63 -2.23 6.25
CA LEU A 33 0.51 -0.95 5.57
C LEU A 33 1.22 0.17 6.34
N ASN A 34 1.47 -0.06 7.63
CA ASN A 34 2.41 0.72 8.38
C ASN A 34 3.22 -0.21 9.30
N PRO A 35 4.54 -0.35 9.09
CA PRO A 35 5.39 -1.19 9.92
C PRO A 35 5.27 -0.88 11.41
N THR A 36 5.02 0.39 11.77
CA THR A 36 4.83 0.80 13.17
C THR A 36 3.53 0.26 13.76
N VAL A 37 2.43 0.24 13.01
CA VAL A 37 1.14 -0.30 13.48
C VAL A 37 1.23 -1.82 13.64
N ALA A 38 1.94 -2.50 12.74
CA ALA A 38 2.23 -3.92 12.88
C ALA A 38 3.07 -4.17 14.14
N SER A 39 4.09 -3.35 14.39
CA SER A 39 4.90 -3.44 15.62
C SER A 39 4.03 -3.24 16.85
N SER A 40 3.22 -2.19 16.93
CA SER A 40 2.35 -1.94 18.08
C SER A 40 1.36 -3.08 18.37
N ARG A 41 0.92 -3.84 17.35
CA ARG A 41 -0.01 -4.96 17.52
C ARG A 41 0.65 -6.30 17.86
N LEU A 42 1.88 -6.52 17.41
CA LEU A 42 2.54 -7.84 17.47
C LEU A 42 3.75 -7.85 18.41
N GLN A 43 4.25 -6.68 18.83
CA GLN A 43 5.39 -6.56 19.74
C GLN A 43 4.98 -7.05 21.14
N GLY A 44 5.49 -8.22 21.51
CA GLY A 44 5.21 -8.89 22.79
C GLY A 44 4.35 -10.15 22.68
N CYS A 45 3.88 -10.52 21.48
CA CYS A 45 3.15 -11.78 21.30
C CYS A 45 4.12 -12.97 21.21
N SER A 46 3.89 -14.01 22.04
CA SER A 46 4.73 -15.21 22.03
C SER A 46 4.37 -16.10 20.83
N GLY A 47 5.33 -16.33 19.94
CA GLY A 47 5.15 -17.17 18.75
C GLY A 47 5.75 -16.62 17.46
N LEU A 48 6.27 -15.38 17.46
CA LEU A 48 6.84 -14.75 16.27
C LEU A 48 8.29 -14.34 16.50
N THR A 49 9.22 -15.02 15.83
CA THR A 49 10.64 -14.62 15.81
C THR A 49 10.77 -13.20 15.27
N THR A 50 11.41 -12.32 16.05
CA THR A 50 11.62 -10.89 15.73
C THR A 50 12.22 -10.68 14.34
N GLN A 51 13.12 -11.56 13.90
CA GLN A 51 13.73 -11.48 12.58
C GLN A 51 12.70 -11.64 11.45
N TRP A 52 11.85 -12.68 11.52
CA TRP A 52 10.80 -12.91 10.52
C TRP A 52 9.73 -11.83 10.52
N PHE A 53 9.42 -11.27 11.69
CA PHE A 53 8.54 -10.12 11.82
C PHE A 53 9.10 -8.90 11.07
N LEU A 54 10.38 -8.58 11.26
CA LEU A 54 11.01 -7.43 10.62
C LEU A 54 11.12 -7.62 9.09
N PHE A 55 11.47 -8.81 8.62
CA PHE A 55 11.49 -9.06 7.17
C PHE A 55 10.11 -8.92 6.53
N THR A 56 9.08 -9.50 7.14
CA THR A 56 7.74 -9.56 6.55
C THR A 56 6.99 -8.24 6.65
N TYR A 57 7.10 -7.53 7.76
CA TYR A 57 6.32 -6.31 8.04
C TYR A 57 7.08 -5.01 7.83
N TRP A 58 8.40 -5.05 7.68
CA TRP A 58 9.24 -3.86 7.42
C TRP A 58 9.87 -3.89 6.03
N LEU A 59 10.59 -4.97 5.69
CA LEU A 59 11.34 -5.02 4.43
C LEU A 59 10.42 -5.20 3.21
N CYS A 60 9.50 -6.15 3.25
CA CYS A 60 8.57 -6.41 2.14
C CYS A 60 7.72 -5.18 1.78
N PRO A 61 7.09 -4.47 2.74
CA PRO A 61 6.34 -3.24 2.43
C PRO A 61 7.22 -2.12 1.88
N ALA A 62 8.42 -1.93 2.45
CA ALA A 62 9.36 -0.91 1.96
C ALA A 62 9.76 -1.16 0.49
N VAL A 63 10.09 -2.41 0.14
CA VAL A 63 10.40 -2.78 -1.25
C VAL A 63 9.20 -2.58 -2.16
N GLY A 64 8.00 -2.99 -1.72
CA GLY A 64 6.76 -2.79 -2.48
C GLY A 64 6.45 -1.32 -2.74
N TRP A 65 6.62 -0.45 -1.73
CA TRP A 65 6.43 1.00 -1.87
C TRP A 65 7.47 1.63 -2.80
N MET A 66 8.74 1.25 -2.69
CA MET A 66 9.77 1.75 -3.60
C MET A 66 9.52 1.30 -5.04
N ALA A 67 9.10 0.05 -5.26
CA ALA A 67 8.74 -0.44 -6.58
C ALA A 67 7.52 0.30 -7.16
N ALA A 68 6.48 0.50 -6.36
CA ALA A 68 5.29 1.25 -6.76
C ALA A 68 5.64 2.72 -7.08
N ALA A 69 6.45 3.38 -6.25
CA ALA A 69 6.93 4.74 -6.48
C ALA A 69 7.77 4.83 -7.76
N HIS A 70 8.63 3.84 -8.01
CA HIS A 70 9.41 3.79 -9.24
C HIS A 70 8.52 3.63 -10.48
N LEU A 71 7.49 2.78 -10.42
CA LEU A 71 6.51 2.60 -11.50
C LEU A 71 5.64 3.84 -11.73
N ASP A 72 5.23 4.54 -10.68
CA ASP A 72 4.49 5.81 -10.77
C ASP A 72 5.34 6.89 -11.44
N ARG A 73 6.61 7.04 -11.01
CA ARG A 73 7.58 7.96 -11.64
C ARG A 73 7.76 7.65 -13.12
N ARG A 74 7.91 6.36 -13.49
CA ARG A 74 8.07 5.93 -14.88
C ARG A 74 6.81 6.16 -15.72
N SER A 75 5.63 6.01 -15.13
CA SER A 75 4.35 6.22 -15.80
C SER A 75 4.05 7.70 -16.06
N LYS A 76 4.44 8.58 -15.14
CA LYS A 76 4.35 10.04 -15.31
C LYS A 76 5.42 10.61 -16.25
N ALA A 77 6.57 9.95 -16.35
CA ALA A 77 7.65 10.34 -17.25
C ALA A 77 7.40 9.98 -18.73
N LYS A 78 6.40 9.13 -19.05
CA LYS A 78 6.01 8.89 -20.44
C LYS A 78 5.34 10.16 -20.99
N PRO A 79 5.93 10.86 -21.97
CA PRO A 79 5.28 12.02 -22.56
C PRO A 79 3.96 11.54 -23.18
N SER A 80 2.85 12.20 -22.81
CA SER A 80 1.58 11.96 -23.48
C SER A 80 1.83 12.19 -24.96
N LYS A 81 1.74 11.15 -25.79
CA LYS A 81 1.65 11.34 -27.24
C LYS A 81 0.44 12.23 -27.47
N LYS A 82 0.68 13.54 -27.68
CA LYS A 82 -0.32 14.46 -28.23
C LYS A 82 -0.73 13.83 -29.55
N LYS A 83 -1.93 13.26 -29.61
CA LYS A 83 -2.56 12.94 -30.89
C LYS A 83 -2.76 14.28 -31.59
N LYS A 84 -2.00 14.48 -32.67
CA LYS A 84 -2.24 15.53 -33.66
C LYS A 84 -3.52 15.20 -34.40
#